data_AF-A0A379ZVT4-F1
#
_entry.id   AF-A0A379ZVT4-F1
#
_cell.length_a   1.000
_cell.length_b   1.000
_cell.length_c   1.000
_cell.angle_alpha   90.00
_cell.angle_beta   90.00
_cell.angle_gamma   90.00
#
_symmetry.space_group_name_H-M   'P 1'
#
loop_
_entity.id
_entity.type
_entity.pdbx_description
1 polymer ?
#
loop_
_entity_poly.entity_id
_entity_poly.type
_entity_poly.pdbx_seq_one_letter_code
_entity_poly.pdbx_strand_id
1 'polypeptide(L)'
;MALTTISPHDAQELIARGAKLIDIRDADEYLREHIPEADLAPLSVLEQSGLPPKLRREQIIFHCQAGKRTSNNADKLAAIAAPAEIFLLEDGIDGWKRAGLPVAVNKSQPLPLMRQVQIAAGGLILIGVVLGYTVNSGFFLLSGFVGAGLLFAGISGFCGMARLLDKMPWNQRA
;
A
#
# COMPACT_ATOMS: atom_id res chain seq x y z
N MET A 1 -12.93 5.82 23.39
CA MET A 1 -11.75 6.52 23.93
C MET A 1 -11.30 7.46 22.82
N ALA A 2 -11.22 8.78 23.05
CA ALA A 2 -10.90 9.71 21.98
C ALA A 2 -9.46 9.49 21.55
N LEU A 3 -9.24 9.10 20.29
CA LEU A 3 -7.91 8.94 19.73
C LEU A 3 -7.33 10.32 19.45
N THR A 4 -6.15 10.57 19.98
CA THR A 4 -5.49 11.87 19.88
C THR A 4 -4.65 11.91 18.61
N THR A 5 -4.96 12.85 17.72
CA THR A 5 -4.11 13.13 16.57
C THR A 5 -2.86 13.88 17.04
N ILE A 6 -1.70 13.51 16.52
CA ILE A 6 -0.40 14.10 16.87
C ILE A 6 0.32 14.62 15.62
N SER A 7 1.02 15.75 15.77
CA SER A 7 1.82 16.32 14.69
C SER A 7 3.04 15.44 14.37
N PRO A 8 3.63 15.52 13.17
CA PRO A 8 4.83 14.76 12.84
C PRO A 8 6.04 15.04 13.74
N HIS A 9 6.23 16.29 14.18
CA HIS A 9 7.34 16.64 15.06
C HIS A 9 7.15 16.07 16.47
N ASP A 10 5.94 16.18 17.03
CA ASP A 10 5.64 15.60 18.35
C ASP A 10 5.71 14.07 18.31
N ALA A 11 5.27 13.46 17.20
CA ALA A 11 5.42 12.02 16.98
C ALA A 11 6.89 11.60 16.97
N GLN A 12 7.77 12.38 16.32
CA GLN A 12 9.21 12.12 16.34
C GLN A 12 9.79 12.17 17.76
N GLU A 13 9.35 13.12 18.60
CA GLU A 13 9.77 13.18 20.00
C GLU A 13 9.30 11.96 20.80
N LEU A 14 8.05 11.53 20.61
CA LEU A 14 7.52 10.33 21.28
C LEU A 14 8.27 9.07 20.84
N ILE A 15 8.57 8.95 19.55
CA ILE A 15 9.37 7.83 19.00
C ILE A 15 10.77 7.83 19.64
N ALA A 16 11.40 9.00 19.79
CA ALA A 16 12.70 9.13 20.46
C ALA A 16 12.65 8.72 21.94
N ARG A 17 11.49 8.87 22.61
CA ARG A 17 11.23 8.41 23.98
C ARG A 17 10.84 6.93 24.07
N GLY A 18 10.69 6.24 22.95
CA GLY A 18 10.42 4.81 22.87
C GLY A 18 8.99 4.43 22.48
N ALA A 19 8.17 5.38 22.04
CA ALA A 19 6.86 5.08 21.43
C ALA A 19 7.04 4.27 20.13
N LYS A 20 6.05 3.43 19.82
CA LYS A 20 6.07 2.61 18.61
C LYS A 20 5.27 3.27 17.49
N LEU A 21 5.92 3.55 16.37
CA LEU A 21 5.26 3.97 15.14
C LEU A 21 4.86 2.75 14.33
N ILE A 22 3.60 2.64 13.94
CA ILE A 22 3.04 1.49 13.23
C ILE A 22 2.44 1.96 11.91
N ASP A 23 2.94 1.39 10.82
CA ASP A 23 2.40 1.60 9.48
C ASP A 23 1.30 0.57 9.19
N ILE A 24 0.07 1.05 8.99
CA ILE A 24 -1.08 0.19 8.69
C ILE A 24 -1.34 -0.01 7.19
N ARG A 25 -0.45 0.50 6.34
CA ARG A 25 -0.50 0.31 4.88
C ARG A 25 -0.11 -1.10 4.47
N ASP A 26 -0.28 -1.41 3.19
CA ASP A 26 0.13 -2.67 2.62
C ASP A 26 1.67 -2.74 2.44
N ALA A 27 2.20 -3.96 2.33
CA ALA A 27 3.64 -4.19 2.28
C ALA A 27 4.32 -3.55 1.06
N ASP A 28 3.63 -3.51 -0.09
CA ASP A 28 4.14 -2.90 -1.32
C ASP A 28 4.29 -1.38 -1.19
N GLU A 29 3.38 -0.72 -0.45
CA GLU A 29 3.49 0.69 -0.11
C GLU A 29 4.68 0.95 0.82
N TYR A 30 4.80 0.15 1.89
CA TYR A 30 5.88 0.27 2.88
C TYR A 30 7.26 0.05 2.27
N LEU A 31 7.41 -1.02 1.48
CA LEU A 31 8.69 -1.35 0.86
C LEU A 31 9.18 -0.28 -0.11
N ARG A 32 8.26 0.45 -0.76
CA ARG A 32 8.59 1.56 -1.65
C ARG A 32 9.03 2.79 -0.90
N GLU A 33 8.26 3.18 0.11
CA GLU A 33 8.50 4.36 0.93
C GLU A 33 7.88 4.14 2.32
N HIS A 34 8.70 4.23 3.36
CA HIS A 34 8.24 4.17 4.75
C HIS A 34 9.04 5.13 5.64
N ILE A 35 8.50 5.39 6.84
CA ILE A 35 9.22 6.10 7.88
C ILE A 35 10.20 5.09 8.50
N PRO A 36 11.52 5.38 8.60
CA PRO A 36 12.53 4.38 9.02
C PRO A 36 12.24 3.71 10.37
N GLU A 37 11.62 4.45 11.30
CA GLU A 37 11.27 4.00 12.64
C GLU A 37 9.91 3.27 12.69
N ALA A 38 9.17 3.22 11.60
CA ALA A 38 7.87 2.55 11.54
C ALA A 38 8.02 1.03 11.47
N ASP A 39 7.20 0.32 12.24
CA ASP A 39 7.00 -1.11 12.14
C ASP A 39 5.78 -1.40 11.25
N LEU A 40 5.94 -2.24 10.22
CA LEU A 40 4.84 -2.63 9.33
C LEU A 40 3.85 -3.57 10.03
N ALA A 41 2.58 -3.18 10.10
CA ALA A 41 1.47 -4.02 10.51
C ALA A 41 0.19 -3.65 9.73
N PRO A 42 -0.04 -4.25 8.55
CA PRO A 42 -1.17 -3.89 7.69
C PRO A 42 -2.50 -4.05 8.41
N LEU A 43 -3.45 -3.17 8.13
CA LEU A 43 -4.77 -3.18 8.79
C LEU A 43 -5.46 -4.54 8.70
N SER A 44 -5.40 -5.19 7.53
CA SER A 44 -5.97 -6.52 7.31
C SER A 44 -5.39 -7.60 8.24
N VAL A 45 -4.10 -7.51 8.56
CA VAL A 45 -3.41 -8.42 9.49
C VAL A 45 -3.76 -8.08 10.94
N LEU A 46 -3.83 -6.80 11.27
CA LEU A 46 -4.23 -6.33 12.60
C LEU A 46 -5.67 -6.75 12.94
N GLU A 47 -6.59 -6.71 11.97
CA GLU A 47 -7.98 -7.15 12.18
C GLU A 47 -8.09 -8.66 12.38
N GLN A 48 -7.21 -9.46 11.77
CA GLN A 48 -7.25 -10.92 11.88
C GLN A 48 -6.52 -11.47 13.10
N SER A 49 -5.35 -10.91 13.41
CA SER A 49 -4.41 -11.49 14.39
C SER A 49 -4.12 -10.57 15.58
N GLY A 50 -4.66 -9.35 15.57
CA GLY A 50 -4.39 -8.33 16.57
C GLY A 50 -2.98 -7.76 16.47
N LEU A 51 -2.61 -6.97 17.48
CA LEU A 51 -1.29 -6.35 17.53
C LEU A 51 -0.24 -7.35 18.06
N PRO A 52 0.84 -7.63 17.30
CA PRO A 52 1.90 -8.54 17.73
C PRO A 52 2.56 -8.10 19.04
N PRO A 53 2.95 -9.04 19.95
CA PRO A 53 3.56 -8.69 21.23
C PRO A 53 4.80 -7.80 21.11
N LYS A 54 5.61 -8.00 20.06
CA LYS A 54 6.83 -7.19 19.79
C LYS A 54 6.55 -5.71 19.51
N LEU A 55 5.33 -5.37 19.09
CA LEU A 55 4.90 -4.01 18.76
C LEU A 55 4.12 -3.36 19.91
N ARG A 56 3.82 -4.09 20.98
CA ARG A 56 3.12 -3.55 22.14
C ARG A 56 4.06 -2.71 22.98
N ARG A 57 3.67 -1.46 23.21
CA ARG A 57 4.31 -0.50 24.12
C ARG A 57 3.22 0.32 24.82
N GLU A 58 3.63 1.10 25.82
CA GLU A 58 2.75 2.03 26.52
C GLU A 58 2.15 3.07 25.57
N GLN A 59 2.93 3.54 24.59
CA GLN A 59 2.52 4.52 23.59
C GLN A 59 2.71 4.00 22.18
N ILE A 60 1.65 4.06 21.37
CA ILE A 60 1.62 3.57 20.00
C ILE A 60 1.05 4.65 19.08
N ILE A 61 1.73 4.91 17.98
CA ILE A 61 1.34 5.88 16.96
C ILE A 61 0.99 5.11 15.69
N PHE A 62 -0.25 5.18 15.23
CA PHE A 62 -0.63 4.61 13.94
C PHE A 62 -0.56 5.66 12.85
N HIS A 63 -0.08 5.27 11.68
CA HIS A 63 -0.16 6.09 10.48
C HIS A 63 -0.53 5.28 9.25
N CYS A 64 -1.08 5.97 8.26
CA CYS A 64 -1.29 5.42 6.92
C CYS A 64 -0.64 6.37 5.90
N GLN A 65 -1.20 6.43 4.69
CA GLN A 65 -0.72 7.34 3.64
C GLN A 65 -1.03 8.81 3.97
N ALA A 66 -2.31 9.12 4.14
CA ALA A 66 -2.84 10.49 4.25
C ALA A 66 -3.85 10.66 5.41
N GLY A 67 -3.72 9.88 6.49
CA GLY A 67 -4.60 9.95 7.68
C GLY A 67 -5.99 9.32 7.56
N LYS A 68 -6.59 9.21 6.36
CA LYS A 68 -7.97 8.70 6.20
C LYS A 68 -8.18 7.24 6.64
N ARG A 69 -7.22 6.34 6.35
CA ARG A 69 -7.39 4.92 6.69
C ARG A 69 -7.33 4.71 8.21
N THR A 70 -6.46 5.46 8.88
CA THR A 70 -6.33 5.46 10.34
C THR A 70 -7.55 6.09 11.01
N SER A 71 -8.05 7.23 10.52
CA SER A 71 -9.25 7.87 11.09
C SER A 71 -10.51 7.02 10.93
N ASN A 72 -10.68 6.35 9.79
CA ASN A 72 -11.85 5.52 9.53
C ASN A 72 -11.88 4.22 10.35
N ASN A 73 -10.73 3.77 10.86
CA ASN A 73 -10.59 2.53 11.64
C ASN A 73 -10.12 2.80 13.07
N ALA A 74 -10.27 4.04 13.52
CA ALA A 74 -9.74 4.55 14.77
C ALA A 74 -10.20 3.67 15.96
N ASP A 75 -11.51 3.44 16.11
CA ASP A 75 -12.06 2.63 17.22
C ASP A 75 -11.55 1.18 17.22
N LYS A 76 -11.36 0.59 16.04
CA LYS A 76 -10.83 -0.78 15.91
C LYS A 76 -9.37 -0.83 16.31
N LEU A 77 -8.56 0.12 15.84
CA LEU A 77 -7.15 0.23 16.20
C LEU A 77 -7.01 0.45 17.72
N ALA A 78 -7.90 1.26 18.31
CA ALA A 78 -7.99 1.43 19.76
C ALA A 78 -8.21 0.10 20.50
N ALA A 79 -9.19 -0.69 20.05
CA ALA A 79 -9.49 -1.98 20.64
C ALA A 79 -8.33 -2.99 20.48
N ILE A 80 -7.66 -2.99 19.32
CA ILE A 80 -6.55 -3.91 19.00
C ILE A 80 -5.29 -3.62 19.83
N ALA A 81 -5.00 -2.34 20.09
CA ALA A 81 -3.80 -1.91 20.82
C ALA A 81 -4.03 -1.73 22.34
N ALA A 82 -5.26 -1.85 22.85
CA ALA A 82 -5.53 -1.76 24.28
C ALA A 82 -4.67 -2.73 25.11
N PRO A 83 -4.15 -2.31 26.28
CA PRO A 83 -4.44 -1.07 27.01
C PRO A 83 -3.49 0.11 26.68
N ALA A 84 -2.75 0.07 25.57
CA ALA A 84 -1.81 1.13 25.22
C ALA A 84 -2.51 2.48 24.96
N GLU A 85 -1.78 3.57 25.19
CA GLU A 85 -2.14 4.92 24.74
C GLU A 85 -1.87 5.02 23.24
N ILE A 86 -2.86 5.52 22.48
CA ILE A 86 -2.84 5.46 21.03
C ILE A 86 -2.98 6.84 20.43
N PHE A 87 -2.08 7.15 19.50
CA PHE A 87 -2.05 8.37 18.74
C PHE A 87 -2.23 8.09 17.25
N LEU A 88 -2.81 9.04 16.52
CA LEU A 88 -2.91 9.00 15.07
C LEU A 88 -2.00 10.07 14.48
N LEU A 89 -1.09 9.67 13.58
CA LEU A 89 -0.23 10.63 12.91
C LEU A 89 -1.05 11.52 11.96
N GLU A 90 -0.95 12.83 12.14
CA GLU A 90 -1.61 13.82 11.29
C GLU A 90 -1.18 13.67 9.83
N ASP A 91 -2.16 13.52 8.94
CA ASP A 91 -1.95 13.35 7.50
C ASP A 91 -1.01 12.21 7.09
N GLY A 92 -0.76 11.24 7.98
CA GLY A 92 0.07 10.06 7.70
C GLY A 92 1.50 10.38 7.25
N ILE A 93 2.07 9.52 6.41
CA ILE A 93 3.42 9.71 5.85
C ILE A 93 3.51 10.95 4.94
N ASP A 94 2.41 11.39 4.34
CA ASP A 94 2.38 12.62 3.56
C ASP A 94 2.54 13.86 4.46
N GLY A 95 1.94 13.84 5.66
CA GLY A 95 2.21 14.81 6.73
C GLY A 95 3.68 14.81 7.16
N TRP A 96 4.23 13.63 7.42
CA TRP A 96 5.63 13.44 7.80
C TRP A 96 6.62 14.02 6.77
N LYS A 97 6.40 13.77 5.48
CA LYS A 97 7.22 14.33 4.40
C LYS A 97 7.09 15.84 4.28
N ARG A 98 5.88 16.39 4.41
CA ARG A 98 5.69 17.86 4.37
C ARG A 98 6.37 18.57 5.53
N ALA A 99 6.50 17.90 6.67
CA ALA A 99 7.28 18.38 7.81
C ALA A 99 8.82 18.28 7.58
N GLY A 100 9.26 17.81 6.42
CA GLY A 100 10.69 17.70 6.08
C GLY A 100 11.42 16.56 6.80
N LEU A 101 10.68 15.62 7.39
CA LEU A 101 11.24 14.50 8.13
C LEU A 101 11.70 13.37 7.19
N PRO A 102 12.72 12.58 7.57
CA PRO A 102 13.30 11.57 6.72
C PRO A 102 12.32 10.42 6.43
N VAL A 103 12.37 9.92 5.20
CA VAL A 103 11.68 8.71 4.74
C VAL A 103 12.67 7.79 4.03
N ALA A 104 12.56 6.49 4.27
CA ALA A 104 13.33 5.48 3.55
C ALA A 104 12.62 5.15 2.23
N VAL A 105 13.23 5.55 1.11
CA VAL A 105 12.70 5.30 -0.24
C VAL A 105 13.55 4.24 -0.93
N ASN A 106 12.92 3.14 -1.32
CA ASN A 106 13.56 2.11 -2.13
C ASN A 106 13.28 2.37 -3.62
N LYS A 107 14.24 3.00 -4.30
CA LYS A 107 14.13 3.28 -5.75
C LYS A 107 14.18 2.03 -6.63
N SER A 108 14.66 0.90 -6.11
CA SER A 108 14.79 -0.36 -6.83
C SER A 108 13.53 -1.23 -6.76
N GLN A 109 12.52 -0.81 -6.01
CA GLN A 109 11.24 -1.52 -5.91
C GLN A 109 10.53 -1.56 -7.28
N PRO A 110 10.03 -2.74 -7.73
CA PRO A 110 9.26 -2.85 -8.96
C PRO A 110 8.03 -1.93 -8.96
N LEU A 111 7.50 -1.64 -10.14
CA LEU A 111 6.27 -0.86 -10.27
C LEU A 111 5.11 -1.55 -9.55
N PRO A 112 4.13 -0.82 -8.99
CA PRO A 112 2.94 -1.43 -8.41
C PRO A 112 2.30 -2.40 -9.39
N LEU A 113 1.81 -3.55 -8.89
CA LEU A 113 1.31 -4.64 -9.71
C LEU A 113 0.25 -4.16 -10.73
N MET A 114 -0.65 -3.29 -10.30
CA MET A 114 -1.69 -2.71 -11.17
C MET A 114 -1.11 -1.85 -12.30
N ARG A 115 -0.01 -1.12 -12.06
CA ARG A 115 0.71 -0.37 -13.11
C ARG A 115 1.37 -1.32 -14.11
N GLN A 116 1.95 -2.44 -13.64
CA GLN A 116 2.49 -3.46 -14.54
C GLN A 116 1.38 -4.06 -15.43
N VAL A 117 0.22 -4.36 -14.84
CA VAL A 117 -0.96 -4.86 -15.58
C VAL A 117 -1.41 -3.87 -16.65
N GLN A 118 -1.52 -2.58 -16.32
CA GLN A 118 -1.93 -1.54 -17.27
C GLN A 118 -0.95 -1.39 -18.43
N ILE A 119 0.36 -1.38 -18.14
CA ILE A 119 1.41 -1.28 -19.17
C ILE A 119 1.35 -2.50 -20.10
N ALA A 120 1.24 -3.70 -19.55
CA ALA A 120 1.19 -4.93 -20.33
C ALA A 120 -0.09 -5.01 -21.20
N ALA A 121 -1.27 -4.77 -20.61
CA ALA A 121 -2.53 -4.80 -21.36
C ALA A 121 -2.57 -3.72 -22.44
N GLY A 122 -2.20 -2.48 -22.08
CA GLY A 122 -2.13 -1.37 -23.02
C GLY A 122 -1.16 -1.62 -24.16
N GLY A 123 0.02 -2.17 -23.86
CA GLY A 123 1.02 -2.56 -24.85
C GLY A 123 0.49 -3.62 -25.82
N LEU A 124 -0.13 -4.68 -25.32
CA LEU A 124 -0.73 -5.73 -26.16
C LEU A 124 -1.85 -5.20 -27.05
N ILE A 125 -2.72 -4.32 -26.52
CA ILE A 125 -3.79 -3.69 -27.29
C ILE A 125 -3.20 -2.83 -28.41
N LEU A 126 -2.22 -1.97 -28.10
CA LEU A 126 -1.57 -1.12 -29.10
C LEU A 126 -0.87 -1.94 -30.18
N ILE A 127 -0.14 -3.00 -29.81
CA ILE A 127 0.49 -3.92 -30.75
C ILE A 127 -0.55 -4.59 -31.63
N GLY A 128 -1.64 -5.11 -31.05
CA GLY A 128 -2.73 -5.73 -31.81
C GLY A 128 -3.40 -4.78 -32.80
N VAL A 129 -3.60 -3.52 -32.42
CA VAL A 129 -4.17 -2.50 -33.32
C VAL A 129 -3.20 -2.16 -34.45
N VAL A 130 -1.93 -1.92 -34.15
CA VAL A 130 -0.92 -1.58 -35.16
C VAL A 130 -0.75 -2.73 -36.16
N LEU A 131 -0.62 -3.97 -35.69
CA LEU A 131 -0.52 -5.15 -36.56
C LEU A 131 -1.83 -5.40 -37.33
N GLY A 132 -2.97 -5.07 -36.74
CA GLY A 132 -4.30 -5.13 -37.37
C GLY A 132 -4.37 -4.29 -38.64
N TYR A 133 -3.82 -3.07 -38.58
CA TYR A 133 -3.78 -2.16 -39.72
C TYR A 133 -2.64 -2.42 -40.71
N THR A 134 -1.50 -2.93 -40.24
CA THR A 134 -0.27 -3.02 -41.05
C THR A 134 0.01 -4.39 -41.64
N VAL A 135 -0.45 -5.47 -41.01
CA VAL A 135 -0.10 -6.86 -41.39
C VAL A 135 -1.35 -7.65 -41.77
N ASN A 136 -2.32 -7.76 -40.86
CA ASN A 136 -3.53 -8.55 -41.08
C ASN A 136 -4.63 -8.11 -40.10
N SER A 137 -5.86 -7.92 -40.58
CA SER A 137 -7.01 -7.52 -39.75
C SER A 137 -7.32 -8.51 -38.60
N GLY A 138 -6.91 -9.77 -38.72
CA GLY A 138 -7.01 -10.77 -37.66
C GLY A 138 -6.29 -10.39 -36.36
N PHE A 139 -5.28 -9.51 -36.40
CA PHE A 139 -4.59 -9.08 -35.18
C PHE A 139 -5.47 -8.21 -34.25
N PHE A 140 -6.58 -7.66 -34.73
CA PHE A 140 -7.56 -7.01 -33.85
C PHE A 140 -8.17 -7.98 -32.84
N LEU A 141 -8.16 -9.29 -33.11
CA LEU A 141 -8.60 -10.30 -32.15
C LEU A 141 -7.73 -10.30 -30.88
N LEU A 142 -6.44 -9.98 -30.97
CA LEU A 142 -5.58 -9.83 -29.80
C LEU A 142 -6.08 -8.69 -28.91
N SER A 143 -6.32 -7.52 -29.48
CA SER A 143 -6.84 -6.36 -28.75
C SER A 143 -8.23 -6.64 -28.16
N GLY A 144 -9.10 -7.31 -28.94
CA GLY A 144 -10.42 -7.72 -28.49
C GLY A 144 -10.36 -8.69 -27.31
N PHE A 145 -9.48 -9.69 -27.37
CA PHE A 145 -9.28 -10.66 -26.28
C PHE A 145 -8.79 -9.97 -25.00
N VAL A 146 -7.79 -9.09 -25.09
CA VAL A 146 -7.28 -8.35 -23.92
C VAL A 146 -8.36 -7.43 -23.35
N GLY A 147 -9.12 -6.72 -24.20
CA GLY A 147 -10.22 -5.86 -23.78
C GLY A 147 -11.34 -6.64 -23.06
N ALA A 148 -11.74 -7.80 -23.60
CA ALA A 148 -12.70 -8.69 -22.95
C ALA A 148 -12.20 -9.17 -21.58
N GLY A 149 -10.91 -9.51 -21.48
CA GLY A 149 -10.27 -9.88 -20.22
C GLY A 149 -10.28 -8.74 -19.18
N LEU A 150 -10.06 -7.49 -19.59
CA LEU A 150 -10.14 -6.32 -18.70
C LEU A 150 -11.57 -6.09 -18.19
N LEU A 151 -12.58 -6.20 -19.06
CA LEU A 151 -13.99 -6.11 -18.67
C LEU A 151 -14.35 -7.22 -17.66
N PHE A 152 -13.97 -8.45 -17.96
CA PHE A 152 -14.17 -9.58 -17.05
C PHE A 152 -13.50 -9.35 -15.70
N ALA A 153 -12.25 -8.87 -15.68
CA ALA A 153 -11.53 -8.57 -14.44
C ALA A 153 -12.20 -7.45 -13.64
N GLY A 154 -12.71 -6.41 -14.30
CA GLY A 154 -13.45 -5.34 -13.65
C GLY A 154 -14.76 -5.80 -13.00
N ILE A 155 -15.48 -6.72 -13.64
CA ILE A 155 -16.75 -7.27 -13.13
C ILE A 155 -16.53 -8.28 -12.00
N SER A 156 -15.55 -9.17 -12.16
CA SER A 156 -15.33 -10.31 -11.24
C SER A 156 -14.34 -10.00 -10.11
N GLY A 157 -13.57 -8.92 -10.21
CA GLY A 157 -12.41 -8.67 -9.34
C GLY A 157 -11.23 -9.62 -9.60
N PHE A 158 -11.34 -10.57 -10.54
CA PHE A 158 -10.28 -11.52 -10.86
C PHE A 158 -9.42 -11.02 -12.02
N CYS A 159 -8.18 -10.61 -11.72
CA CYS A 159 -7.20 -10.26 -12.75
C CYS A 159 -6.17 -11.38 -12.93
N GLY A 160 -6.35 -12.22 -13.97
CA GLY A 160 -5.40 -13.30 -14.28
C GLY A 160 -3.99 -12.81 -14.55
N MET A 161 -3.84 -11.64 -15.20
CA MET A 161 -2.54 -11.05 -15.48
C MET A 161 -1.83 -10.55 -14.22
N ALA A 162 -2.56 -9.94 -13.28
CA ALA A 162 -1.99 -9.54 -11.99
C ALA A 162 -1.40 -10.76 -11.27
N ARG A 163 -2.14 -11.87 -11.24
CA ARG A 163 -1.70 -13.12 -10.58
C ARG A 163 -0.48 -13.77 -11.25
N LEU A 164 -0.33 -13.59 -12.56
CA LEU A 164 0.85 -14.04 -13.29
C LEU A 164 2.06 -13.15 -13.01
N LEU A 165 1.87 -11.83 -13.05
CA LEU A 165 2.92 -10.84 -12.77
C LEU A 165 3.39 -10.92 -11.31
N ASP A 166 2.50 -11.25 -10.38
CA ASP A 166 2.83 -11.44 -8.98
C ASP A 166 3.83 -12.58 -8.73
N LYS A 167 3.83 -13.58 -9.62
CA LYS A 167 4.78 -14.70 -9.57
C LYS A 167 6.14 -14.40 -10.20
N MET A 168 6.32 -13.24 -10.81
CA MET A 168 7.57 -12.91 -11.49
C MET A 168 8.69 -12.64 -10.48
N PRO A 169 9.95 -12.99 -10.80
CA PRO A 169 11.07 -12.99 -9.85
C PRO A 169 11.44 -11.61 -9.32
N TRP A 170 10.97 -10.51 -9.93
CA TRP A 170 11.13 -9.17 -9.38
C TRP A 170 10.05 -8.81 -8.36
N ASN A 171 8.86 -9.42 -8.45
CA ASN A 171 7.74 -9.18 -7.53
C ASN A 171 7.79 -10.09 -6.29
N GLN A 172 8.46 -11.24 -6.40
CA GLN A 172 8.69 -12.17 -5.28
C GLN A 172 9.88 -11.82 -4.37
N ARG A 173 10.60 -10.72 -4.67
CA ARG A 173 11.75 -10.24 -3.86
C ARG A 173 11.33 -9.30 -2.73
N ALA A 174 10.02 -9.14 -2.54
CA ALA A 174 9.40 -8.35 -1.47
C ALA A 174 9.27 -9.16 -0.19
#